data_AF-A0A2S4YRF0-F1
#
_entry.id   AF-A0A2S4YRF0-F1
#
_cell.length_a   1.000
_cell.length_b   1.000
_cell.length_c   1.000
_cell.angle_alpha   90.00
_cell.angle_beta   90.00
_cell.angle_gamma   90.00
#
_symmetry.space_group_name_H-M   'P 1'
#
loop_
_entity.id
_entity.type
_entity.pdbx_description
1 polymer ?
#
loop_
_entity_poly.entity_id
_entity_poly.type
_entity_poly.pdbx_seq_one_letter_code
_entity_poly.pdbx_strand_id
1 'polypeptide(L)'
;MSDIDFYVLAALRREVLGVSLGATPEAWQARLGDDFLDDVRKGRMRRDYGLVEIAFSRDSGIWAAVTVSLQVHRLARGLERVVPPALERAHGGSAAGSLWSIVL
;
A
#
# COMPACT_ATOMS: atom_id res chain seq x y z
N MET A 1 -1.92 -17.10 -5.12
CA MET A 1 -2.93 -16.01 -5.27
C MET A 1 -2.28 -15.00 -6.20
N SER A 2 -2.95 -14.58 -7.27
CA SER A 2 -2.35 -13.68 -8.25
C SER A 2 -2.37 -12.23 -7.76
N ASP A 3 -1.48 -11.38 -8.29
CA ASP A 3 -1.46 -9.94 -7.98
C ASP A 3 -2.81 -9.25 -8.27
N ILE A 4 -3.57 -9.77 -9.24
CA ILE A 4 -4.91 -9.29 -9.56
C ILE A 4 -5.94 -9.68 -8.49
N ASP A 5 -5.79 -10.83 -7.82
CA ASP A 5 -6.64 -11.20 -6.68
C ASP A 5 -6.43 -10.24 -5.50
N PHE A 6 -5.19 -9.85 -5.23
CA PHE A 6 -4.89 -8.83 -4.22
C PHE A 6 -5.53 -7.49 -4.58
N TYR A 7 -5.37 -7.03 -5.82
CA TYR A 7 -5.98 -5.78 -6.28
C TYR A 7 -7.49 -5.79 -6.12
N VAL A 8 -8.16 -6.86 -6.57
CA VAL A 8 -9.61 -7.02 -6.47
C VAL A 8 -10.05 -7.03 -5.01
N LEU A 9 -9.35 -7.76 -4.13
CA LEU A 9 -9.71 -7.81 -2.71
C LEU A 9 -9.51 -6.46 -2.00
N ALA A 10 -8.40 -5.77 -2.25
CA ALA A 10 -8.14 -4.46 -1.67
C ALA A 10 -9.16 -3.42 -2.14
N ALA A 11 -9.52 -3.43 -3.42
CA ALA A 11 -10.52 -2.55 -3.99
C ALA A 11 -11.95 -2.84 -3.45
N LEU A 12 -12.32 -4.12 -3.34
CA LEU A 12 -13.64 -4.53 -2.84
C LEU A 12 -13.81 -4.26 -1.35
N ARG A 13 -12.79 -4.55 -0.54
CA ARG A 13 -12.85 -4.40 0.92
C ARG A 13 -12.52 -3.00 1.41
N ARG A 14 -11.94 -2.16 0.53
CA ARG A 14 -11.42 -0.81 0.87
C ARG A 14 -10.43 -0.84 2.04
N GLU A 15 -9.71 -1.94 2.15
CA GLU A 15 -8.72 -2.17 3.19
C GLU A 15 -7.48 -2.87 2.61
N VAL A 16 -6.35 -2.69 3.27
CA VAL A 16 -5.11 -3.42 2.99
C VAL A 16 -4.68 -4.10 4.29
N LEU A 17 -4.58 -5.44 4.27
CA LEU A 17 -4.28 -6.24 5.47
C LEU A 17 -5.16 -5.91 6.69
N GLY A 18 -6.44 -5.56 6.46
CA GLY A 18 -7.38 -5.20 7.52
C GLY A 18 -7.29 -3.76 8.01
N VAL A 19 -6.53 -2.89 7.36
CA VAL A 19 -6.48 -1.44 7.65
C VAL A 19 -7.22 -0.66 6.58
N SER A 20 -8.15 0.19 6.99
CA SER A 20 -9.00 0.99 6.11
C SER A 20 -8.67 2.48 6.17
N LEU A 21 -9.40 3.25 5.37
CA LEU A 21 -9.51 4.70 5.55
C LEU A 21 -9.95 5.04 6.99
N GLY A 22 -9.61 6.25 7.43
CA GLY A 22 -9.82 6.72 8.80
C GLY A 22 -8.77 6.26 9.80
N ALA A 23 -8.04 5.18 9.52
CA ALA A 23 -7.00 4.68 10.41
C ALA A 23 -5.81 5.65 10.51
N THR A 24 -5.13 5.62 11.66
CA THR A 24 -3.98 6.49 11.94
C THR A 24 -2.71 5.98 11.26
N PRO A 25 -1.68 6.83 11.07
CA PRO A 25 -0.40 6.41 10.53
C PRO A 25 0.23 5.21 11.28
N GLU A 26 0.06 5.14 12.59
CA GLU A 26 0.58 4.06 13.44
C GLU A 26 -0.11 2.73 13.16
N ALA A 27 -1.42 2.74 12.89
CA ALA A 27 -2.17 1.53 12.54
C ALA A 27 -1.69 0.96 11.19
N TRP A 28 -1.39 1.83 10.23
CA TRP A 28 -0.81 1.44 8.95
C TRP A 28 0.61 0.90 9.09
N GLN A 29 1.45 1.56 9.89
CA GLN A 29 2.81 1.10 10.21
C GLN A 29 2.80 -0.27 10.89
N ALA A 30 1.92 -0.49 11.86
CA ALA A 30 1.81 -1.78 12.55
C ALA A 30 1.48 -2.96 11.61
N ARG A 31 0.93 -2.70 10.41
CA ARG A 31 0.51 -3.73 9.45
C ARG A 31 1.42 -3.83 8.24
N LEU A 32 1.93 -2.72 7.72
CA LEU A 32 2.80 -2.69 6.55
C LEU A 32 4.29 -2.69 6.91
N GLY A 33 4.63 -2.36 8.15
CA GLY A 33 5.99 -2.24 8.66
C GLY A 33 6.51 -0.81 8.68
N ASP A 34 7.81 -0.69 8.88
CA ASP A 34 8.49 0.59 9.14
C ASP A 34 9.23 1.15 7.92
N ASP A 35 9.21 0.43 6.80
CA ASP A 35 9.87 0.85 5.55
C ASP A 35 8.93 1.73 4.72
N PHE A 36 8.90 3.02 5.06
CA PHE A 36 8.10 4.02 4.36
C PHE A 36 8.80 5.38 4.30
N LEU A 37 8.36 6.20 3.35
CA LEU A 37 8.74 7.60 3.25
C LEU A 37 7.53 8.50 3.48
N ASP A 38 7.67 9.46 4.40
CA ASP A 38 6.66 10.48 4.67
C ASP A 38 7.01 11.81 3.99
N ASP A 39 6.07 12.36 3.22
CA ASP A 39 6.06 13.75 2.74
C ASP A 39 4.94 14.51 3.44
N VAL A 40 5.29 15.31 4.46
CA VAL A 40 4.35 16.05 5.31
C VAL A 40 4.29 17.52 4.91
N ARG A 41 3.10 18.03 4.59
CA ARG A 41 2.87 19.44 4.22
C ARG A 41 1.53 19.95 4.75
N LYS A 42 1.57 20.98 5.59
CA LYS A 42 0.39 21.76 6.06
C LYS A 42 -0.81 20.88 6.46
N GLY A 43 -0.62 19.96 7.39
CA GLY A 43 -1.70 19.07 7.86
C GLY A 43 -2.12 18.01 6.85
N ARG A 44 -1.31 17.76 5.81
CA ARG A 44 -1.42 16.60 4.92
C ARG A 44 -0.13 15.80 4.99
N MET A 45 -0.22 14.50 4.79
CA MET A 45 0.94 13.61 4.72
C MET A 45 0.71 12.57 3.66
N ARG A 46 1.69 12.35 2.78
CA ARG A 46 1.74 11.21 1.87
C ARG A 46 2.77 10.23 2.42
N ARG A 47 2.33 9.03 2.77
CA ARG A 47 3.19 7.92 3.19
C ARG A 47 3.31 6.92 2.06
N ASP A 48 4.53 6.64 1.66
CA ASP A 48 4.85 5.79 0.51
C ASP A 48 5.58 4.52 0.98
N TYR A 49 4.94 3.36 0.82
CA TYR A 49 5.48 2.02 1.11
C TYR A 49 5.96 1.30 -0.16
N GLY A 50 6.20 2.02 -1.26
CA GLY A 50 6.47 1.39 -2.56
C GLY A 50 5.17 1.09 -3.30
N LEU A 51 4.54 -0.06 -3.06
CA LEU A 51 3.33 -0.50 -3.74
C LEU A 51 2.09 0.17 -3.18
N VAL A 52 2.08 0.46 -1.88
CA VAL A 52 0.94 1.09 -1.20
C VAL A 52 1.32 2.54 -0.88
N GLU A 53 0.50 3.47 -1.32
CA GLU A 53 0.62 4.87 -0.94
C GLU A 53 -0.64 5.32 -0.21
N ILE A 54 -0.47 6.03 0.90
CA ILE A 54 -1.55 6.49 1.76
C ILE A 54 -1.44 7.99 1.92
N ALA A 55 -2.55 8.70 1.66
CA ALA A 55 -2.69 10.10 2.00
C ALA A 55 -3.41 10.21 3.34
N PHE A 56 -2.87 11.02 4.24
CA PHE A 56 -3.48 11.39 5.52
C PHE A 56 -3.80 12.89 5.54
N SER A 57 -4.86 13.24 6.26
CA SER A 57 -5.12 14.61 6.67
C SER A 57 -5.11 14.71 8.19
N ARG A 58 -4.70 15.87 8.70
CA ARG A 58 -4.77 16.21 10.11
C ARG A 58 -5.96 17.13 10.36
N ASP A 59 -6.93 16.65 11.10
CA ASP A 59 -8.04 17.44 11.60
C ASP A 59 -8.04 17.45 13.12
N SER A 60 -8.19 18.62 13.73
CA SER A 60 -8.16 18.82 15.18
C SER A 60 -6.96 18.16 15.88
N GLY A 61 -5.81 18.11 15.20
CA GLY A 61 -4.57 17.50 15.72
C GLY A 61 -4.42 15.99 15.45
N ILE A 62 -5.47 15.33 14.96
CA ILE A 62 -5.52 13.88 14.74
C ILE A 62 -5.30 13.57 13.26
N TRP A 63 -4.39 12.64 12.98
CA TRP A 63 -4.14 12.14 11.63
C TRP A 63 -5.08 10.99 11.29
N ALA A 64 -5.66 11.03 10.09
CA ALA A 64 -6.50 9.95 9.58
C ALA A 64 -6.24 9.74 8.09
N ALA A 65 -6.21 8.49 7.65
CA ALA A 65 -6.07 8.13 6.24
C ALA A 65 -7.32 8.57 5.45
N VAL A 66 -7.11 9.35 4.39
CA VAL A 66 -8.17 9.86 3.50
C VAL A 66 -8.15 9.19 2.14
N THR A 67 -7.00 8.70 1.69
CA THR A 67 -6.86 7.97 0.43
C THR A 67 -5.84 6.85 0.58
N VAL A 68 -6.10 5.72 -0.06
CA VAL A 68 -5.14 4.62 -0.25
C VAL A 68 -5.07 4.31 -1.74
N SER A 69 -3.87 4.19 -2.28
CA SER A 69 -3.67 3.84 -3.68
C SER A 69 -2.63 2.73 -3.83
N LEU A 70 -2.85 1.89 -4.84
CA LEU A 70 -1.89 0.87 -5.25
C LEU A 70 -1.10 1.38 -6.46
N GLN A 71 0.20 1.49 -6.29
CA GLN A 71 1.15 2.01 -7.27
C GLN A 71 1.53 0.92 -8.29
N VAL A 72 0.54 0.31 -8.93
CA VAL A 72 0.70 -0.85 -9.85
C VAL A 72 1.67 -0.59 -11.00
N HIS A 73 1.81 0.68 -11.41
CA HIS A 73 2.78 1.06 -12.44
C HIS A 73 4.24 0.81 -12.01
N ARG A 74 4.54 0.72 -10.71
CA ARG A 74 5.87 0.39 -10.18
C ARG A 74 6.17 -1.10 -10.33
N LEU A 75 5.16 -1.95 -10.17
CA LEU A 75 5.24 -3.39 -10.47
C LEU A 75 5.45 -3.60 -11.97
N ALA A 76 4.65 -2.94 -12.81
CA ALA A 76 4.75 -3.08 -14.26
C ALA A 76 6.12 -2.65 -14.83
N ARG A 77 6.82 -1.75 -14.13
CA ARG A 77 8.19 -1.31 -14.48
C ARG A 77 9.29 -2.20 -13.93
N GLY A 78 8.96 -3.25 -13.16
CA GLY A 78 9.93 -4.17 -12.57
C GLY A 78 10.84 -3.51 -11.53
N LEU A 79 10.35 -2.47 -10.84
CA LEU A 79 11.14 -1.85 -9.76
C LEU A 79 11.32 -2.84 -8.62
N GLU A 80 12.56 -2.98 -8.14
CA GLU A 80 12.88 -3.88 -7.03
C GLU A 80 12.35 -3.35 -5.70
N ARG A 81 12.00 -4.27 -4.79
CA ARG A 81 11.60 -3.98 -3.40
C ARG A 81 10.44 -2.98 -3.28
N VAL A 82 9.56 -2.94 -4.27
CA VAL A 82 8.36 -2.10 -4.21
C VAL A 82 7.22 -2.76 -3.44
N VAL A 83 7.26 -4.08 -3.21
CA VAL A 83 6.22 -4.77 -2.43
C VAL A 83 6.63 -4.77 -0.95
N PRO A 84 5.81 -4.20 -0.05
CA PRO A 84 6.02 -4.32 1.39
C PRO A 84 6.16 -5.79 1.82
N PRO A 85 7.15 -6.14 2.65
CA PRO A 85 7.35 -7.53 3.10
C PRO A 85 6.11 -8.14 3.78
N ALA A 86 5.28 -7.32 4.42
CA ALA A 86 4.02 -7.78 5.00
C ALA A 86 3.03 -8.28 3.94
N LEU A 87 2.97 -7.62 2.78
CA LEU A 87 2.15 -8.05 1.64
C LEU A 87 2.74 -9.29 0.96
N GLU A 88 4.06 -9.35 0.81
CA GLU A 88 4.73 -10.55 0.31
C GLU A 88 4.46 -11.76 1.20
N ARG A 89 4.47 -11.62 2.53
CA ARG A 89 4.13 -12.74 3.44
C ARG A 89 2.67 -13.15 3.37
N ALA A 90 1.76 -12.19 3.25
CA ALA A 90 0.32 -12.46 3.20
C ALA A 90 -0.13 -13.08 1.87
N HIS A 91 0.58 -12.79 0.77
CA HIS A 91 0.13 -13.11 -0.58
C HIS A 91 1.15 -13.86 -1.44
N GLY A 92 2.43 -13.94 -1.04
CA GLY A 92 3.58 -14.47 -1.79
C GLY A 92 3.62 -15.98 -1.99
N GLY A 93 2.49 -16.65 -1.91
CA GLY A 93 2.30 -17.97 -2.50
C GLY A 93 1.97 -17.86 -3.99
N SER A 94 2.84 -17.22 -4.79
CA SER A 94 2.90 -17.33 -6.25
C SER A 94 4.23 -16.72 -6.75
N ALA A 95 5.20 -17.61 -6.97
CA ALA A 95 6.42 -17.48 -7.78
C ALA A 95 6.93 -16.07 -8.11
N ALA A 96 8.05 -15.71 -7.50
CA ALA A 96 9.15 -15.12 -8.25
C ALA A 96 9.35 -15.95 -9.54
N GLY A 97 8.87 -15.47 -10.69
CA GLY A 97 9.14 -16.13 -11.97
C GLY A 97 8.16 -15.99 -13.14
N SER A 98 7.02 -15.27 -13.08
CA SER A 98 6.13 -15.22 -14.27
C SER A 98 5.47 -13.89 -14.65
N LEU A 99 5.85 -12.76 -14.07
CA LEU A 99 5.27 -11.44 -14.43
C LEU A 99 6.05 -10.72 -15.53
N TRP A 100 6.37 -11.41 -16.64
CA TRP A 100 6.87 -10.80 -17.89
C TRP A 100 5.77 -10.55 -18.93
N SER A 101 4.50 -10.66 -18.58
CA SER A 101 3.42 -10.21 -19.45
C SER A 101 2.16 -9.95 -18.64
N ILE A 102 1.87 -8.67 -18.43
CA ILE A 102 0.56 -8.08 -18.78
C ILE A 102 0.85 -6.59 -18.96
N VAL A 103 0.86 -6.19 -20.24
CA VAL A 103 0.67 -4.81 -20.67
C VAL A 103 -0.83 -4.57 -20.61
N LEU A 104 -1.26 -3.59 -19.81
CA LEU A 104 -2.48 -2.82 -20.03
C LEU A 104 -2.10 -1.34 -19.91
#